data_AF-A0A850MS78-F1
#
_entry.id   AF-A0A850MS78-F1
#
_cell.length_a   1.000
_cell.length_b   1.000
_cell.length_c   1.000
_cell.angle_alpha   90.00
_cell.angle_beta   90.00
_cell.angle_gamma   90.00
#
_symmetry.space_group_name_H-M   'P 1'
#
loop_
_entity.id
_entity.type
_entity.pdbx_description
1 polymer ?
#
loop_
_entity_poly.entity_id
_entity_poly.type
_entity_poly.pdbx_seq_one_letter_code
_entity_poly.pdbx_strand_id
1 'polypeptide(L)'
;PAGLWDFILSVEKPNYINHTQSLELYAKYNTSLSWILPPPDSIRPGDELTVSVNLTSLGAPVAGQNVTFIINTNIGPDPYNVTTLANGSAMLVGYFITSETTTLSIQVSFYGNVTIFPSTISQSVQVKTGGWLEEYWWVLVIVALVAVVGTAAVRARRKQKIAKEIAKKEIITSFQDVTKILHLVVIHKGTGTDIFDYKIQERLDPTLLAGFIQAVKDFGGELDQEER
;
A
#
# COMPACT_ATOMS: atom_id res chain seq x y z
N PRO A 1 45.56 -40.40 23.53
CA PRO A 1 44.38 -40.95 24.24
C PRO A 1 43.66 -39.86 25.04
N ALA A 2 42.33 -39.82 24.98
CA ALA A 2 41.54 -39.07 25.96
C ALA A 2 41.76 -39.68 27.33
N GLY A 3 42.11 -38.87 28.33
CA GLY A 3 42.29 -39.38 29.68
C GLY A 3 42.73 -38.28 30.63
N LEU A 4 42.45 -38.53 31.91
CA LEU A 4 43.11 -37.88 33.01
C LEU A 4 44.49 -38.54 33.12
N TRP A 5 45.54 -37.77 32.92
CA TRP A 5 46.90 -38.25 33.07
C TRP A 5 47.42 -37.81 34.43
N ASP A 6 47.74 -38.79 35.27
CA ASP A 6 48.42 -38.56 36.54
C ASP A 6 49.92 -38.62 36.32
N PHE A 7 50.58 -37.46 36.42
CA PHE A 7 52.03 -37.41 36.50
C PHE A 7 52.45 -37.34 37.96
N ILE A 8 53.30 -38.27 38.37
CA ILE A 8 53.89 -38.30 39.70
C ILE A 8 55.33 -37.81 39.58
N LEU A 9 55.62 -36.61 40.08
CA LEU A 9 56.98 -36.12 40.21
C LEU A 9 57.51 -36.54 41.59
N SER A 10 58.49 -37.46 41.60
CA SER A 10 59.22 -37.82 42.82
C SER A 10 60.61 -37.22 42.78
N VAL A 11 60.96 -36.46 43.80
CA VAL A 11 62.33 -35.96 44.01
C VAL A 11 62.93 -36.71 45.20
N GLU A 12 63.92 -37.56 44.91
CA GLU A 12 64.63 -38.33 45.92
C GLU A 12 66.06 -37.81 46.09
N LYS A 13 66.44 -37.49 47.32
CA LYS A 13 67.79 -37.05 47.66
C LYS A 13 68.25 -37.73 48.95
N PRO A 14 69.47 -38.31 49.00
CA PRO A 14 69.99 -38.94 50.21
C PRO A 14 70.02 -37.96 51.38
N ASN A 15 69.52 -38.37 52.53
CA ASN A 15 69.39 -37.56 53.76
C ASN A 15 68.32 -36.44 53.71
N TYR A 16 67.37 -36.50 52.78
CA TYR A 16 66.20 -35.60 52.73
C TYR A 16 64.89 -36.40 52.68
N ILE A 17 63.77 -35.76 53.02
CA ILE A 17 62.43 -36.32 52.90
C ILE A 17 62.04 -36.30 51.42
N ASN A 18 61.65 -37.45 50.86
CA ASN A 18 61.13 -37.54 49.50
C ASN A 18 59.88 -36.67 49.36
N HIS A 19 59.83 -35.87 48.30
CA HIS A 19 58.65 -35.08 47.98
C HIS A 19 58.00 -35.65 46.72
N THR A 20 56.70 -35.91 46.82
CA THR A 20 55.88 -36.40 45.72
C THR A 20 54.77 -35.40 45.44
N GLN A 21 54.65 -34.97 44.19
CA GLN A 21 53.56 -34.11 43.74
C GLN A 21 52.82 -34.76 42.57
N SER A 22 51.49 -34.78 42.65
CA SER A 22 50.61 -35.25 41.58
C SER A 22 50.16 -34.08 40.71
N LEU A 23 50.16 -34.28 39.39
CA LEU A 23 49.68 -33.31 38.41
C LEU A 23 48.66 -33.97 37.48
N GLU A 24 47.45 -33.40 37.41
CA GLU A 24 46.37 -33.86 36.54
C GLU A 24 46.39 -33.11 35.21
N LEU A 25 46.49 -33.84 34.09
CA LEU A 25 46.38 -33.26 32.74
C LEU A 25 45.07 -33.66 32.08
N TYR A 26 44.30 -32.66 31.61
CA TYR A 26 43.05 -32.86 30.87
C TYR A 26 43.28 -32.66 29.37
N ALA A 27 43.08 -33.71 28.57
CA ALA A 27 43.06 -33.59 27.12
C ALA A 27 41.79 -32.83 26.68
N LYS A 28 41.97 -31.70 25.97
CA LYS A 28 40.87 -30.91 25.41
C LYS A 28 40.68 -31.19 23.92
N TYR A 29 39.42 -31.33 23.50
CA TYR A 29 39.04 -31.57 22.11
C TYR A 29 38.50 -30.34 21.42
N ASN A 30 38.94 -30.11 20.17
CA ASN A 30 38.39 -29.07 19.34
C ASN A 30 36.93 -29.36 18.99
N THR A 31 36.11 -28.32 19.06
CA THR A 31 34.72 -28.36 18.62
C THR A 31 34.50 -27.48 17.42
N SER A 32 33.49 -27.85 16.64
CA SER A 32 32.97 -27.05 15.53
C SER A 32 31.48 -26.85 15.71
N LEU A 33 31.05 -25.59 15.63
CA LEU A 33 29.66 -25.22 15.42
C LEU A 33 29.40 -25.05 13.92
N SER A 34 28.28 -25.58 13.46
CA SER A 34 27.82 -25.41 12.08
C SER A 34 26.31 -25.18 12.05
N TRP A 35 25.82 -24.39 11.09
CA TRP A 35 24.39 -24.18 10.92
C TRP A 35 23.74 -25.43 10.34
N ILE A 36 22.68 -25.91 11.00
CA ILE A 36 21.73 -26.86 10.40
C ILE A 36 20.65 -26.08 9.67
N LEU A 37 20.10 -25.07 10.37
CA LEU A 37 19.17 -24.10 9.82
C LEU A 37 19.78 -22.72 10.03
N PRO A 38 20.47 -22.17 9.01
CA PRO A 38 21.04 -20.84 9.12
C PRO A 38 19.91 -19.80 9.19
N PRO A 39 20.15 -18.65 9.84
CA PRO A 39 19.23 -17.54 9.75
C PRO A 39 19.04 -17.07 8.30
N PRO A 40 17.85 -16.55 7.96
CA PRO A 40 17.59 -16.03 6.62
C PRO A 40 18.45 -14.80 6.33
N ASP A 41 18.74 -14.53 5.06
CA ASP A 41 19.52 -13.34 4.66
C ASP A 41 18.79 -12.03 4.96
N SER A 42 17.45 -12.07 4.97
CA SER A 42 16.62 -10.95 5.39
C SER A 42 15.38 -11.38 6.15
N ILE A 43 14.99 -10.59 7.15
CA ILE A 43 13.79 -10.80 7.97
C ILE A 43 13.00 -9.50 8.10
N ARG A 44 11.68 -9.58 8.30
CA ARG A 44 10.83 -8.42 8.57
C ARG A 44 10.47 -8.34 10.04
N PRO A 45 10.22 -7.14 10.57
CA PRO A 45 9.57 -7.02 11.86
C PRO A 45 8.22 -7.74 11.90
N GLY A 46 7.96 -8.45 12.99
CA GLY A 46 6.79 -9.32 13.17
C GLY A 46 6.99 -10.76 12.71
N ASP A 47 8.05 -11.06 11.94
CA ASP A 47 8.39 -12.43 11.59
C ASP A 47 9.00 -13.17 12.79
N GLU A 48 8.80 -14.48 12.82
CA GLU A 48 9.41 -15.38 13.80
C GLU A 48 10.74 -15.93 13.26
N LEU A 49 11.81 -15.77 14.04
CA LEU A 49 13.13 -16.31 13.74
C LEU A 49 13.27 -17.70 14.37
N THR A 50 13.58 -18.69 13.52
CA THR A 50 13.98 -20.04 13.92
C THR A 50 15.36 -20.33 13.38
N VAL A 51 16.29 -20.75 14.27
CA VAL A 51 17.66 -21.11 13.90
C VAL A 51 18.10 -22.37 14.60
N SER A 52 18.97 -23.14 13.95
CA SER A 52 19.47 -24.41 14.50
C SER A 52 20.94 -24.62 14.17
N VAL A 53 21.70 -25.08 15.16
CA VAL A 53 23.13 -25.39 15.03
C VAL A 53 23.41 -26.83 15.40
N ASN A 54 24.50 -27.36 14.85
CA ASN A 54 25.09 -28.64 15.24
C ASN A 54 26.43 -28.40 15.94
N LEU A 55 26.60 -28.99 17.11
CA LEU A 55 27.85 -29.01 17.86
C LEU A 55 28.52 -30.38 17.71
N THR A 56 29.70 -30.41 17.10
CA THR A 56 30.48 -31.63 16.91
C THR A 56 31.89 -31.51 17.49
N SER A 57 32.42 -32.62 17.99
CA SER A 57 33.80 -32.76 18.46
C SER A 57 34.39 -34.01 17.83
N LEU A 58 35.54 -33.88 17.15
CA LEU A 58 36.17 -34.97 16.39
C LEU A 58 35.21 -35.72 15.43
N GLY A 59 34.22 -35.00 14.87
CA GLY A 59 33.21 -35.57 13.98
C GLY A 59 32.04 -36.29 14.68
N ALA A 60 32.05 -36.41 16.01
CA ALA A 60 30.93 -36.95 16.79
C ALA A 60 30.04 -35.83 17.34
N PRO A 61 28.71 -36.03 17.44
CA PRO A 61 27.80 -35.06 18.03
C PRO A 61 28.03 -34.92 19.54
N VAL A 62 27.95 -33.70 20.05
CA VAL A 62 28.13 -33.41 21.47
C VAL A 62 26.77 -33.11 22.11
N ALA A 63 26.24 -34.09 22.86
CA ALA A 63 24.93 -33.99 23.51
C ALA A 63 24.98 -33.42 24.94
N GLY A 64 23.87 -32.83 25.39
CA GLY A 64 23.69 -32.36 26.76
C GLY A 64 24.52 -31.14 27.15
N GLN A 65 25.05 -30.39 26.18
CA GLN A 65 25.85 -29.19 26.43
C GLN A 65 25.02 -27.93 26.24
N ASN A 66 25.28 -26.91 27.03
CA ASN A 66 24.64 -25.61 26.88
C ASN A 66 25.32 -24.79 25.79
N VAL A 67 24.53 -24.34 24.82
CA VAL A 67 24.92 -23.41 23.78
C VAL A 67 24.12 -22.12 23.98
N THR A 68 24.79 -20.99 23.89
CA THR A 68 24.17 -19.67 24.06
C THR A 68 24.00 -19.02 22.70
N PHE A 69 22.74 -18.75 22.32
CA PHE A 69 22.38 -17.90 21.19
C PHE A 69 22.31 -16.46 21.69
N ILE A 70 23.10 -15.57 21.11
CA ILE A 70 23.13 -14.15 21.40
C ILE A 70 22.56 -13.43 20.18
N ILE A 71 21.39 -12.83 20.35
CA ILE A 71 20.74 -12.06 19.30
C ILE A 71 21.09 -10.60 19.53
N ASN A 72 21.99 -10.09 18.69
CA ASN A 72 22.43 -8.70 18.73
C ASN A 72 21.50 -7.86 17.86
N THR A 73 20.72 -7.00 18.51
CA THR A 73 19.89 -5.98 17.85
C THR A 73 20.44 -4.58 18.12
N ASN A 74 19.82 -3.55 17.52
CA ASN A 74 20.10 -2.15 17.87
C ASN A 74 19.61 -1.77 19.27
N ILE A 75 18.73 -2.57 19.89
CA ILE A 75 18.22 -2.35 21.25
C ILE A 75 19.22 -2.93 22.27
N GLY A 76 19.85 -4.05 21.93
CA GLY A 76 20.86 -4.70 22.75
C GLY A 76 21.03 -6.19 22.42
N PRO A 77 21.99 -6.86 23.08
CA PRO A 77 22.16 -8.30 23.01
C PRO A 77 21.11 -9.02 23.87
N ASP A 78 20.46 -10.03 23.30
CA ASP A 78 19.50 -10.88 23.99
C ASP A 78 19.99 -12.35 24.01
N PRO A 79 20.45 -12.87 25.17
CA PRO A 79 21.01 -14.21 25.28
C PRO A 79 19.96 -15.30 25.59
N TYR A 80 20.01 -16.40 24.85
CA TYR A 80 19.18 -17.59 25.02
C TYR A 80 20.06 -18.82 25.22
N ASN A 81 19.86 -19.55 26.31
CA ASN A 81 20.60 -20.78 26.59
C ASN A 81 19.77 -21.99 26.16
N VAL A 82 20.34 -22.83 25.30
CA VAL A 82 19.69 -24.05 24.77
C VAL A 82 20.62 -25.24 24.97
N THR A 83 20.09 -26.35 25.45
CA THR A 83 20.82 -27.62 25.59
C THR A 83 20.84 -28.39 24.28
N THR A 84 21.99 -28.98 23.93
CA THR A 84 22.10 -29.85 22.76
C THR A 84 21.38 -31.19 22.98
N LEU A 85 20.66 -31.64 21.96
CA LEU A 85 20.00 -32.94 21.90
C LEU A 85 21.01 -34.08 21.69
N ALA A 86 20.55 -35.33 21.74
CA ALA A 86 21.38 -36.52 21.54
C ALA A 86 22.15 -36.52 20.20
N ASN A 87 21.62 -35.86 19.18
CA ASN A 87 22.24 -35.69 17.88
C ASN A 87 23.21 -34.48 17.80
N GLY A 88 23.49 -33.79 18.91
CA GLY A 88 24.36 -32.61 18.94
C GLY A 88 23.70 -31.30 18.48
N SER A 89 22.41 -31.33 18.14
CA SER A 89 21.69 -30.14 17.67
C SER A 89 21.12 -29.30 18.80
N ALA A 90 21.17 -27.98 18.64
CA ALA A 90 20.48 -27.02 19.49
C ALA A 90 19.66 -26.08 18.60
N MET A 91 18.37 -25.90 18.94
CA MET A 91 17.43 -25.12 18.15
C MET A 91 16.79 -24.03 18.99
N LEU A 92 16.80 -22.81 18.47
CA LEU A 92 16.04 -21.68 18.98
C LEU A 92 14.80 -21.50 18.11
N VAL A 93 13.63 -21.43 18.75
CA VAL A 93 12.31 -21.23 18.13
C VAL A 93 11.64 -20.06 18.84
N GLY A 94 10.84 -19.26 18.12
CA GLY A 94 9.97 -18.27 18.77
C GLY A 94 10.59 -16.91 19.06
N TYR A 95 11.72 -16.54 18.45
CA TYR A 95 12.23 -15.17 18.61
C TYR A 95 11.50 -14.21 17.66
N PHE A 96 10.74 -13.26 18.22
CA PHE A 96 9.98 -12.29 17.45
C PHE A 96 10.79 -11.02 17.20
N ILE A 97 10.92 -10.63 15.93
CA ILE A 97 11.58 -9.37 15.56
C ILE A 97 10.64 -8.20 15.83
N THR A 98 11.06 -7.22 16.62
CA THR A 98 10.26 -6.02 16.92
C THR A 98 10.33 -5.00 15.78
N SER A 99 9.32 -4.13 15.65
CA SER A 99 9.26 -3.02 14.67
C SER A 99 10.41 -2.03 14.79
N GLU A 100 11.06 -1.97 15.95
CA GLU A 100 12.17 -1.08 16.23
C GLU A 100 13.52 -1.67 15.81
N THR A 101 13.55 -2.94 15.39
CA THR A 101 14.79 -3.61 15.00
C THR A 101 15.24 -3.15 13.62
N THR A 102 16.44 -2.59 13.51
CA THR A 102 17.04 -2.15 12.23
C THR A 102 18.27 -2.97 11.85
N THR A 103 19.00 -3.47 12.83
CA THR A 103 20.16 -4.34 12.65
C THR A 103 19.95 -5.63 13.41
N LEU A 104 20.22 -6.77 12.78
CA LEU A 104 20.13 -8.08 13.41
C LEU A 104 21.40 -8.88 13.12
N SER A 105 22.04 -9.40 14.16
CA SER A 105 23.13 -10.37 14.04
C SER A 105 22.95 -11.46 15.07
N ILE A 106 23.08 -12.70 14.65
CA ILE A 106 22.94 -13.86 15.52
C ILE A 106 24.32 -14.45 15.72
N GLN A 107 24.74 -14.57 16.97
CA GLN A 107 25.98 -15.21 17.36
C GLN A 107 25.63 -16.41 18.23
N VAL A 108 26.22 -17.55 17.94
CA VAL A 108 26.03 -18.76 18.72
C VAL A 108 27.38 -19.15 19.32
N SER A 109 27.42 -19.24 20.65
CA SER A 109 28.64 -19.49 21.40
C SER A 109 28.48 -20.72 22.27
N PHE A 110 29.45 -21.62 22.18
CA PHE A 110 29.67 -22.71 23.11
C PHE A 110 30.93 -22.38 23.91
N TYR A 111 30.81 -22.28 25.24
CA TYR A 111 31.93 -21.87 26.10
C TYR A 111 32.93 -22.98 26.45
N GLY A 112 32.66 -24.22 26.01
CA GLY A 112 33.51 -25.35 26.34
C GLY A 112 33.33 -25.85 27.77
N ASN A 113 34.14 -26.83 28.13
CA ASN A 113 34.27 -27.36 29.49
C ASN A 113 35.72 -27.82 29.71
N VAL A 114 35.99 -28.53 30.80
CA VAL A 114 37.32 -29.05 31.16
C VAL A 114 37.91 -29.92 30.04
N THR A 115 37.08 -30.64 29.29
CA THR A 115 37.51 -31.60 28.24
C THR A 115 37.24 -31.14 26.81
N ILE A 116 36.59 -29.98 26.60
CA ILE A 116 36.12 -29.55 25.28
C ILE A 116 36.39 -28.05 25.10
N PHE A 117 36.98 -27.66 23.96
CA PHE A 117 37.24 -26.26 23.63
C PHE A 117 35.95 -25.49 23.30
N PRO A 118 35.92 -24.16 23.51
CA PRO A 118 34.84 -23.31 23.06
C PRO A 118 34.80 -23.21 21.53
N SER A 119 33.62 -22.89 21.00
CA SER A 119 33.40 -22.63 19.57
C SER A 119 32.36 -21.54 19.41
N THR A 120 32.48 -20.75 18.34
CA THR A 120 31.56 -19.65 18.05
C THR A 120 31.29 -19.56 16.55
N ILE A 121 30.05 -19.28 16.19
CA ILE A 121 29.62 -18.99 14.83
C ILE A 121 28.72 -17.75 14.84
N SER A 122 28.78 -16.91 13.82
CA SER A 122 27.94 -15.71 13.72
C SER A 122 27.46 -15.47 12.30
N GLN A 123 26.29 -14.84 12.17
CA GLN A 123 25.73 -14.41 10.90
C GLN A 123 24.93 -13.12 11.07
N SER A 124 25.16 -12.16 10.18
CA SER A 124 24.38 -10.92 10.08
C SER A 124 23.16 -11.13 9.19
N VAL A 125 22.02 -10.55 9.60
CA VAL A 125 20.74 -10.62 8.88
C VAL A 125 20.29 -9.20 8.55
N GLN A 126 19.84 -8.97 7.32
CA GLN A 126 19.29 -7.68 6.92
C GLN A 126 17.84 -7.53 7.40
N VAL A 127 17.55 -6.50 8.20
CA VAL A 127 16.17 -6.23 8.61
C VAL A 127 15.52 -5.31 7.58
N LYS A 128 14.51 -5.83 6.87
CA LYS A 128 13.74 -5.06 5.90
C LYS A 128 12.59 -4.39 6.64
N THR A 129 12.79 -3.13 7.01
CA THR A 129 11.71 -2.26 7.51
C THR A 129 10.87 -1.80 6.32
N GLY A 130 9.55 -1.94 6.42
CA GLY A 130 8.62 -1.57 5.35
C GLY A 130 7.77 -2.74 4.84
N GLY A 131 6.46 -2.67 5.07
CA GLY A 131 5.47 -3.38 4.26
C GLY A 131 5.28 -2.70 2.90
N TRP A 132 4.67 -3.40 1.92
CA TRP A 132 4.32 -2.78 0.62
C TRP A 132 3.46 -1.50 0.82
N LEU A 133 2.64 -1.45 1.87
CA LEU A 133 1.86 -0.27 2.23
C LEU A 133 2.71 0.90 2.75
N GLU A 134 3.76 0.63 3.53
CA GLU A 134 4.66 1.66 4.05
C GLU A 134 5.62 2.16 2.96
N GLU A 135 5.98 1.31 2.01
CA GLU A 135 6.79 1.68 0.85
C GLU A 135 5.98 2.48 -0.19
N TYR A 136 4.69 2.18 -0.35
CA TYR A 136 3.85 2.75 -1.41
C TYR A 136 2.67 3.61 -0.92
N TRP A 137 2.67 4.10 0.32
CA TRP A 137 1.57 4.96 0.82
C TRP A 137 1.35 6.20 -0.06
N TRP A 138 2.42 6.73 -0.66
CA TRP A 138 2.39 7.83 -1.61
C TRP A 138 1.60 7.50 -2.88
N VAL A 139 1.58 6.24 -3.33
CA VAL A 139 0.79 5.78 -4.49
C VAL A 139 -0.70 5.90 -4.19
N LEU A 140 -1.14 5.54 -2.98
CA LEU A 140 -2.53 5.68 -2.56
C LEU A 140 -2.97 7.15 -2.55
N VAL A 141 -2.08 8.06 -2.12
CA VAL A 141 -2.34 9.51 -2.16
C VAL A 141 -2.50 10.00 -3.60
N ILE A 142 -1.64 9.56 -4.53
CA ILE A 142 -1.75 9.91 -5.96
C ILE A 142 -3.07 9.38 -6.55
N VAL A 143 -3.43 8.12 -6.28
CA VAL A 143 -4.69 7.52 -6.78
C VAL A 143 -5.90 8.29 -6.25
N ALA A 144 -5.90 8.67 -4.96
CA ALA A 144 -6.96 9.48 -4.36
C ALA A 144 -7.04 10.87 -5.02
N LEU A 145 -5.91 11.52 -5.26
CA LEU A 145 -5.86 12.83 -5.92
C LEU A 145 -6.40 12.77 -7.36
N VAL A 146 -6.00 11.75 -8.13
CA VAL A 146 -6.49 11.52 -9.50
C VAL A 146 -8.00 11.25 -9.52
N ALA A 147 -8.52 10.49 -8.55
CA ALA A 147 -9.96 10.22 -8.44
C ALA A 147 -10.75 11.51 -8.14
N VAL A 148 -10.26 12.37 -7.25
CA VAL A 148 -10.89 13.66 -6.93
C VAL A 148 -10.90 14.60 -8.13
N VAL A 149 -9.76 14.73 -8.83
CA VAL A 149 -9.66 15.57 -10.04
C VAL A 149 -10.55 15.03 -11.17
N GLY A 150 -10.55 13.71 -11.38
CA GLY A 150 -11.35 13.05 -12.40
C GLY A 150 -12.85 13.25 -12.18
N THR A 151 -13.32 13.05 -10.95
CA THR A 151 -14.74 13.25 -10.60
C THR A 151 -15.18 14.72 -10.73
N ALA A 152 -14.34 15.66 -10.31
CA ALA A 152 -14.60 17.10 -10.50
C ALA A 152 -14.68 17.50 -11.98
N ALA A 153 -13.75 17.02 -12.81
CA ALA A 153 -13.71 17.30 -14.24
C ALA A 153 -14.95 16.74 -14.98
N VAL A 154 -15.38 15.51 -14.66
CA VAL A 154 -16.60 14.91 -15.23
C VAL A 154 -17.84 15.71 -14.84
N ARG A 155 -17.95 16.14 -13.58
CA ARG A 155 -19.10 16.95 -13.11
C ARG A 155 -19.15 18.32 -13.79
N ALA A 156 -18.01 18.99 -13.95
CA ALA A 156 -17.91 20.26 -14.67
C ALA A 156 -18.31 20.11 -16.14
N ARG A 157 -17.81 19.07 -16.84
CA ARG A 157 -18.17 18.79 -18.23
C ARG A 157 -19.66 18.48 -18.41
N ARG A 158 -20.28 17.74 -17.48
CA ARG A 158 -21.74 17.49 -17.52
C ARG A 158 -22.53 18.79 -17.39
N LYS A 159 -22.18 19.67 -16.45
CA LYS A 159 -22.84 20.99 -16.31
C LYS A 159 -22.72 21.83 -17.58
N GLN A 160 -21.53 21.87 -18.18
CA GLN A 160 -21.32 22.61 -19.43
C GLN A 160 -22.11 22.03 -20.62
N LYS A 161 -22.23 20.70 -20.72
CA LYS A 161 -23.05 20.07 -21.76
C LYS A 161 -24.53 20.42 -21.61
N ILE A 162 -25.07 20.31 -20.40
CA ILE A 162 -26.47 20.65 -20.12
C ILE A 162 -26.75 22.13 -20.44
N ALA A 163 -25.87 23.05 -20.03
CA ALA A 163 -26.02 24.47 -20.33
C ALA A 163 -26.01 24.74 -21.86
N LYS A 164 -25.13 24.05 -22.60
CA LYS A 164 -25.08 24.17 -24.07
C LYS A 164 -26.33 23.59 -24.74
N GLU A 165 -26.89 22.51 -24.21
CA GLU A 165 -28.13 21.92 -24.74
C GLU A 165 -29.35 22.80 -24.48
N ILE A 166 -29.44 23.43 -23.32
CA ILE A 166 -30.50 24.40 -23.00
C ILE A 166 -30.43 25.60 -23.95
N ALA A 167 -29.24 26.19 -24.14
CA ALA A 167 -29.05 27.32 -25.05
C ALA A 167 -29.40 26.96 -26.52
N LYS A 168 -29.05 25.76 -26.96
CA LYS A 168 -29.44 25.28 -28.30
C LYS A 168 -30.95 25.11 -28.43
N LYS A 169 -31.62 24.57 -27.41
CA LYS A 169 -33.07 24.43 -27.41
C LYS A 169 -33.77 25.78 -27.50
N GLU A 170 -33.30 26.77 -26.76
CA GLU A 170 -33.86 28.13 -26.75
C GLU A 170 -33.79 28.81 -28.14
N ILE A 171 -32.66 28.66 -28.83
CA ILE A 171 -32.51 29.16 -30.21
C ILE A 171 -33.45 28.41 -31.17
N ILE A 172 -33.54 27.08 -31.07
CA ILE A 172 -34.42 26.31 -31.96
C ILE A 172 -35.89 26.68 -31.74
N THR A 173 -36.32 26.91 -30.49
CA THR A 173 -37.68 27.32 -30.18
C THR A 173 -38.02 28.71 -30.72
N SER A 174 -37.11 29.68 -30.65
CA SER A 174 -37.37 31.01 -31.20
C SER A 174 -37.45 31.00 -32.73
N PHE A 175 -36.65 30.18 -33.41
CA PHE A 175 -36.78 29.96 -34.85
C PHE A 175 -38.10 29.28 -35.23
N GLN A 176 -38.58 28.33 -34.42
CA GLN A 176 -39.89 27.70 -34.62
C GLN A 176 -41.05 28.70 -34.45
N ASP A 177 -40.94 29.65 -33.52
CA ASP A 177 -41.97 30.67 -33.34
C ASP A 177 -41.98 31.70 -34.47
N VAL A 178 -40.81 32.10 -34.98
CA VAL A 178 -40.72 33.00 -36.15
C VAL A 178 -41.22 32.32 -37.42
N THR A 179 -40.96 31.02 -37.61
CA THR A 179 -41.52 30.26 -38.75
C THR A 179 -43.01 29.98 -38.63
N LYS A 180 -43.61 30.15 -37.45
CA LYS A 180 -45.07 30.14 -37.24
C LYS A 180 -45.76 31.48 -37.49
N ILE A 181 -45.04 32.51 -37.96
CA ILE A 181 -45.68 33.73 -38.47
C ILE A 181 -46.33 33.38 -39.81
N LEU A 182 -47.57 32.89 -39.75
CA LEU A 182 -48.35 32.40 -40.91
C LEU A 182 -48.92 33.53 -41.78
N HIS A 183 -48.97 34.76 -41.28
CA HIS A 183 -49.67 35.84 -41.95
C HIS A 183 -49.08 37.19 -41.53
N LEU A 184 -48.38 37.86 -42.44
CA LEU A 184 -47.95 39.25 -42.27
C LEU A 184 -48.79 40.11 -43.20
N VAL A 185 -49.68 40.92 -42.63
CA VAL A 185 -50.53 41.85 -43.38
C VAL A 185 -50.23 43.27 -42.95
N VAL A 186 -49.96 44.12 -43.94
CA VAL A 186 -49.71 45.55 -43.73
C VAL A 186 -50.88 46.34 -44.32
N ILE A 187 -51.79 46.81 -43.46
CA ILE A 187 -53.00 47.54 -43.87
C ILE A 187 -52.75 49.06 -43.79
N HIS A 188 -53.14 49.78 -44.84
CA HIS A 188 -53.11 51.23 -44.84
C HIS A 188 -54.18 51.81 -43.91
N LYS A 189 -53.77 52.57 -42.88
CA LYS A 189 -54.65 53.05 -41.78
C LYS A 189 -55.85 53.90 -42.23
N GLY A 190 -55.73 54.67 -43.32
CA GLY A 190 -56.77 55.60 -43.77
C GLY A 190 -57.81 54.98 -44.70
N THR A 191 -57.38 54.02 -45.53
CA THR A 191 -58.19 53.43 -46.59
C THR A 191 -58.63 52.00 -46.28
N GLY A 192 -58.00 51.34 -45.30
CA GLY A 192 -58.25 49.93 -44.98
C GLY A 192 -57.76 48.96 -46.06
N THR A 193 -57.10 49.45 -47.09
CA THR A 193 -56.62 48.66 -48.22
C THR A 193 -55.28 48.00 -47.86
N ASP A 194 -55.15 46.72 -48.21
CA ASP A 194 -53.93 45.94 -48.06
C ASP A 194 -52.84 46.43 -49.01
N ILE A 195 -51.66 46.73 -48.47
CA ILE A 195 -50.51 47.22 -49.26
C ILE A 195 -49.56 46.07 -49.57
N PHE A 196 -49.45 45.09 -48.66
CA PHE A 196 -48.46 44.02 -48.76
C PHE A 196 -48.89 42.81 -47.92
N ASP A 197 -49.03 41.68 -48.60
CA ASP A 197 -49.43 40.40 -48.02
C ASP A 197 -48.44 39.31 -48.46
N TYR A 198 -47.83 38.63 -47.49
CA TYR A 198 -46.97 37.48 -47.76
C TYR A 198 -47.54 36.24 -47.07
N LYS A 199 -48.09 35.34 -47.89
CA LYS A 199 -48.79 34.12 -47.47
C LYS A 199 -48.02 32.87 -47.82
N ILE A 200 -47.84 32.00 -46.84
CA ILE A 200 -47.20 30.69 -47.04
C ILE A 200 -48.25 29.55 -47.16
N GLN A 201 -49.52 29.73 -46.75
CA GLN A 201 -50.58 28.71 -46.93
C GLN A 201 -51.99 29.28 -47.23
N GLU A 202 -52.66 28.67 -48.22
CA GLU A 202 -53.86 29.10 -48.97
C GLU A 202 -55.22 29.03 -48.24
N ARG A 203 -55.31 29.22 -46.92
CA ARG A 203 -56.60 28.98 -46.22
C ARG A 203 -57.39 30.21 -45.74
N LEU A 204 -56.90 31.42 -45.94
CA LEU A 204 -57.67 32.63 -45.61
C LEU A 204 -57.66 33.61 -46.78
N ASP A 205 -58.83 33.80 -47.40
CA ASP A 205 -59.03 34.76 -48.47
C ASP A 205 -59.03 36.19 -47.86
N PRO A 206 -57.99 37.00 -48.15
CA PRO A 206 -57.84 38.33 -47.57
C PRO A 206 -58.94 39.27 -48.03
N THR A 207 -59.49 39.05 -49.23
CA THR A 207 -60.55 39.88 -49.80
C THR A 207 -61.85 39.67 -49.03
N LEU A 208 -62.11 38.44 -48.58
CA LEU A 208 -63.22 38.12 -47.67
C LEU A 208 -63.05 38.76 -46.29
N LEU A 209 -61.84 38.71 -45.72
CA LEU A 209 -61.58 39.32 -44.40
C LEU A 209 -61.65 40.85 -44.46
N ALA A 210 -61.06 41.47 -45.48
CA ALA A 210 -61.10 42.91 -45.70
C ALA A 210 -62.54 43.39 -45.97
N GLY A 211 -63.30 42.63 -46.78
CA GLY A 211 -64.72 42.89 -47.01
C GLY A 211 -65.55 42.76 -45.74
N PHE A 212 -65.26 41.79 -44.87
CA PHE A 212 -65.92 41.64 -43.59
C PHE A 212 -65.61 42.81 -42.63
N ILE A 213 -64.34 43.21 -42.51
CA ILE A 213 -63.96 44.35 -41.67
C ILE A 213 -64.59 45.65 -42.18
N GLN A 214 -64.62 45.86 -43.49
CA GLN A 214 -65.27 47.01 -44.11
C GLN A 214 -66.78 47.00 -43.84
N ALA A 215 -67.44 45.85 -43.99
CA ALA A 215 -68.86 45.72 -43.70
C ALA A 215 -69.18 45.99 -42.21
N VAL A 216 -68.36 45.53 -41.28
CA VAL A 216 -68.51 45.84 -39.84
C VAL A 216 -68.31 47.32 -39.56
N LYS A 217 -67.36 47.96 -40.23
CA LYS A 217 -67.09 49.40 -40.09
C LYS A 217 -68.26 50.24 -40.63
N ASP A 218 -68.82 49.86 -41.77
CA ASP A 218 -69.96 50.54 -42.37
C ASP A 218 -71.23 50.34 -41.50
N PHE A 219 -71.41 49.14 -40.91
CA PHE A 219 -72.46 48.88 -39.90
C PHE A 219 -72.29 49.72 -38.63
N GLY A 220 -71.07 49.86 -38.13
CA GLY A 220 -70.77 50.71 -36.98
C GLY A 220 -71.04 52.20 -37.28
N GLY A 221 -70.79 52.64 -38.51
CA GLY A 221 -71.09 53.98 -38.97
C GLY A 221 -72.59 54.30 -39.09
N GLU A 222 -73.43 53.30 -39.42
CA GLU A 222 -74.89 53.43 -39.42
C GLU A 222 -75.48 53.48 -38.00
N LEU A 223 -74.96 52.68 -37.06
CA LEU A 223 -75.38 52.72 -35.65
C LEU A 223 -75.08 54.08 -34.98
N ASP A 224 -73.95 54.70 -35.30
CA ASP A 224 -73.60 56.04 -34.81
C ASP A 224 -74.48 57.16 -35.42
N GLN A 225 -75.21 56.88 -36.53
CA GLN A 225 -76.12 57.85 -37.17
C GLN A 225 -77.56 57.75 -36.65
N GLU A 226 -77.99 56.62 -36.07
CA GLU A 226 -79.32 56.46 -35.46
C GLU A 226 -79.42 57.07 -34.04
N GLU A 227 -78.30 57.42 -33.39
CA GLU A 227 -78.27 58.09 -32.08
C GLU A 227 -78.20 59.64 -32.13
N ARG A 228 -78.51 60.27 -33.28
CA ARG A 228 -78.62 61.75 -33.40
C ARG A 228 -79.99 62.27 -33.77
#